data_AF-A0A258I120-F1
#
_entry.id   AF-A0A258I120-F1
#
_cell.length_a   1.000
_cell.length_b   1.000
_cell.length_c   1.000
_cell.angle_alpha   90.00
_cell.angle_beta   90.00
_cell.angle_gamma   90.00
#
_symmetry.space_group_name_H-M   'P 1'
#
loop_
_entity.id
_entity.type
_entity.pdbx_description
1 polymer ?
#
loop_
_entity_poly.entity_id
_entity_poly.type
_entity_poly.pdbx_seq_one_letter_code
_entity_poly.pdbx_strand_id
1 'polypeptide(L)'
;MAEEETRKVKTGANLNGLFAAFSSFFDRPLDFYPRLDTPSRSVSSDELIDRFYSPPKNNMPAGIFGAWARLKPEDPGLDEAIEFARASLQEAKAQTEYQDQKATRLLTISTFLTALAGAFYTSFATEYPLKTLAHQSARDWWLLAATYASFFLFILFSLSGALVTFHASRTRFKYPAKATVERQNSKTRSYLFFREMIGVTPEGWANSFVTVEGEGEAQTATLNPNLKIEYLKNYVSEAYLIAAKTADKLRYLQPAQSLLSYALRCLLVYILLLAWVMTHLVSTKPTTQPTEVKVVTLPQPVQVQTMPTPPPPTTSTVSNEEQKVTVRP
;
A
#
# COMPACT_ATOMS: atom_id res chain seq x y z
N MET A 1 -34.41 -4.36 -39.21
CA MET A 1 -33.72 -4.11 -37.93
C MET A 1 -32.40 -4.86 -38.01
N ALA A 2 -31.30 -4.16 -38.28
CA ALA A 2 -29.97 -4.74 -38.23
C ALA A 2 -29.49 -4.69 -36.78
N GLU A 3 -29.06 -5.83 -36.22
CA GLU A 3 -28.37 -5.88 -34.94
C GLU A 3 -27.09 -5.05 -35.04
N GLU A 4 -27.06 -3.93 -34.33
CA GLU A 4 -25.86 -3.13 -34.15
C GLU A 4 -24.91 -3.94 -33.27
N GLU A 5 -23.98 -4.67 -33.90
CA GLU A 5 -22.90 -5.37 -33.22
C GLU A 5 -22.20 -4.37 -32.29
N THR A 6 -22.40 -4.54 -30.98
CA THR A 6 -21.76 -3.74 -29.94
C THR A 6 -20.25 -3.92 -30.04
N ARG A 7 -19.60 -3.02 -30.77
CA ARG A 7 -18.15 -3.00 -31.00
C ARG A 7 -17.46 -2.93 -29.64
N LYS A 8 -16.98 -4.06 -29.12
CA LYS A 8 -16.24 -4.12 -27.84
C LYS A 8 -14.99 -3.24 -27.96
N VAL A 9 -15.03 -2.07 -27.33
CA VAL A 9 -13.91 -1.12 -27.31
C VAL A 9 -12.81 -1.71 -26.44
N LYS A 10 -11.64 -2.00 -27.02
CA LYS A 10 -10.44 -2.35 -26.24
C LYS A 10 -9.98 -1.09 -25.52
N THR A 11 -10.38 -0.96 -24.25
CA THR A 11 -10.04 0.20 -23.42
C THR A 11 -8.55 0.28 -23.08
N GLY A 12 -7.77 -0.80 -23.26
CA GLY A 12 -6.38 -0.85 -22.80
C GLY A 12 -6.26 -0.94 -21.28
N ALA A 13 -7.35 -1.31 -20.60
CA ALA A 13 -7.41 -1.49 -19.14
C ALA A 13 -6.63 -2.73 -18.64
N ASN A 14 -6.26 -3.67 -19.52
CA ASN A 14 -5.49 -4.84 -19.09
C ASN A 14 -4.02 -4.47 -18.94
N LEU A 15 -3.56 -4.31 -17.69
CA LEU A 15 -2.14 -4.24 -17.38
C LEU A 15 -1.59 -5.65 -17.13
N ASN A 16 -0.50 -6.02 -17.80
CA ASN A 16 0.23 -7.23 -17.49
C ASN A 16 0.83 -7.12 -16.06
N GLY A 17 0.74 -8.17 -15.25
CA GLY A 17 1.29 -8.20 -13.88
C GLY A 17 2.76 -7.82 -13.78
N LEU A 18 3.61 -8.26 -14.71
CA LEU A 18 5.02 -7.90 -14.72
C LEU A 18 5.23 -6.41 -15.02
N PHE A 19 4.47 -5.87 -15.97
CA PHE A 19 4.52 -4.45 -16.29
C PHE A 19 3.96 -3.59 -15.15
N ALA A 20 2.96 -4.10 -14.42
CA ALA A 20 2.43 -3.46 -13.21
C ALA A 20 3.51 -3.40 -12.13
N ALA A 21 4.17 -4.52 -11.83
CA ALA A 21 5.25 -4.58 -10.85
C ALA A 21 6.40 -3.63 -11.20
N PHE A 22 6.84 -3.66 -12.46
CA PHE A 22 7.89 -2.75 -12.94
C PHE A 22 7.46 -1.28 -12.86
N SER A 23 6.25 -0.94 -13.33
CA SER A 23 5.75 0.44 -13.30
C SER A 23 5.58 0.96 -11.88
N SER A 24 5.12 0.10 -10.96
CA SER A 24 5.01 0.41 -9.54
C SER A 24 6.38 0.60 -8.88
N PHE A 25 7.39 -0.18 -9.29
CA PHE A 25 8.77 -0.04 -8.80
C PHE A 25 9.41 1.30 -9.19
N PHE A 26 9.21 1.75 -10.44
CA PHE A 26 9.68 3.06 -10.91
C PHE A 26 8.73 4.22 -10.62
N ASP A 27 7.73 3.98 -9.80
CA ASP A 27 6.75 4.97 -9.36
C ASP A 27 6.04 5.74 -10.48
N ARG A 28 5.84 5.08 -11.64
CA ARG A 28 5.25 5.73 -12.81
C ARG A 28 3.87 6.32 -12.50
N PRO A 29 3.54 7.51 -13.02
CA PRO A 29 2.27 8.15 -12.74
C PRO A 29 1.09 7.35 -13.32
N LEU A 30 0.05 7.20 -12.48
CA LEU A 30 -1.23 6.56 -12.79
C LEU A 30 -2.16 7.53 -13.54
N ASP A 31 -1.96 7.74 -14.84
CA ASP A 31 -2.87 8.55 -15.67
C ASP A 31 -3.60 7.63 -16.65
N PHE A 32 -4.59 6.89 -16.16
CA PHE A 32 -5.47 6.16 -17.04
C PHE A 32 -6.94 6.44 -16.78
N TYR A 33 -7.56 7.13 -17.76
CA TYR A 33 -8.97 7.44 -17.80
C TYR A 33 -9.58 6.73 -19.00
N PRO A 34 -10.29 5.61 -18.81
CA PRO A 34 -10.89 4.89 -19.92
C PRO A 34 -12.01 5.73 -20.52
N ARG A 35 -11.95 5.96 -21.84
CA ARG A 35 -13.10 6.41 -22.61
C ARG A 35 -13.61 5.28 -23.49
N LEU A 36 -14.93 5.21 -23.63
CA LEU A 36 -15.61 4.25 -24.48
C LEU A 36 -15.57 4.68 -25.96
N ASP A 37 -15.30 5.95 -26.27
CA ASP A 37 -15.38 6.49 -27.64
C ASP A 37 -14.02 6.67 -28.33
N THR A 38 -12.93 6.90 -27.59
CA THR A 38 -11.60 7.09 -28.16
C THR A 38 -10.68 5.89 -27.91
N PRO A 39 -10.14 5.24 -28.96
CA PRO A 39 -9.12 4.23 -28.80
C PRO A 39 -7.87 4.92 -28.24
N SER A 40 -7.47 4.54 -27.03
CA SER A 40 -6.11 4.66 -26.47
C SER A 40 -5.58 5.99 -25.93
N ARG A 41 -6.33 7.10 -25.87
CA ARG A 41 -5.85 8.30 -25.15
C ARG A 41 -6.40 8.35 -23.72
N SER A 42 -5.54 8.11 -22.74
CA SER A 42 -5.85 8.54 -21.37
C SER A 42 -5.85 10.06 -21.32
N VAL A 43 -6.92 10.62 -20.77
CA VAL A 43 -7.10 12.06 -20.57
C VAL A 43 -6.56 12.40 -19.18
N SER A 44 -5.78 13.46 -19.01
CA SER A 44 -5.30 13.84 -17.66
C SER A 44 -6.45 14.30 -16.76
N SER A 45 -6.29 14.22 -15.44
CA SER A 45 -7.24 14.83 -14.48
C SER A 45 -7.50 16.30 -14.80
N ASP A 46 -6.44 17.01 -15.20
CA ASP A 46 -6.48 18.43 -15.52
C ASP A 46 -7.35 18.70 -16.74
N GLU A 47 -7.27 17.87 -17.78
CA GLU A 47 -8.13 17.99 -18.96
C GLU A 47 -9.59 17.62 -18.63
N LEU A 48 -9.85 16.68 -17.71
CA LEU A 48 -11.21 16.38 -17.25
C LEU A 48 -11.80 17.55 -16.45
N ILE A 49 -11.03 18.10 -15.51
CA ILE A 49 -11.43 19.28 -14.73
C ILE A 49 -11.64 20.46 -15.69
N ASP A 50 -10.72 20.69 -16.63
CA ASP A 50 -10.86 21.76 -17.63
C ASP A 50 -12.15 21.57 -18.45
N ARG A 51 -12.50 20.35 -18.84
CA ARG A 51 -13.80 20.09 -19.46
C ARG A 51 -14.95 20.47 -18.53
N PHE A 52 -14.93 20.12 -17.24
CA PHE A 52 -16.00 20.45 -16.29
C PHE A 52 -16.15 21.94 -15.95
N TYR A 53 -15.07 22.70 -16.02
CA TYR A 53 -15.02 24.06 -15.47
C TYR A 53 -14.72 25.15 -16.50
N SER A 54 -14.15 24.84 -17.65
CA SER A 54 -13.83 25.83 -18.68
C SER A 54 -14.96 25.97 -19.71
N PRO A 55 -15.35 27.21 -20.06
CA PRO A 55 -16.29 27.45 -21.13
C PRO A 55 -15.72 26.91 -22.47
N PRO A 56 -16.58 26.49 -23.41
CA PRO A 56 -16.14 25.95 -24.69
C PRO A 56 -15.27 26.99 -25.41
N LYS A 57 -14.01 26.64 -25.67
CA LYS A 57 -13.12 27.41 -26.56
C LYS A 57 -13.39 26.98 -28.01
N ASN A 58 -13.50 27.95 -28.91
CA ASN A 58 -13.49 27.83 -30.38
C ASN A 58 -14.23 26.60 -30.96
N ASN A 59 -15.49 26.79 -31.39
CA ASN A 59 -16.27 25.84 -32.20
C ASN A 59 -16.56 24.45 -31.61
N MET A 60 -16.24 24.17 -30.34
CA MET A 60 -16.86 23.03 -29.67
C MET A 60 -18.34 23.33 -29.40
N PRO A 61 -19.26 22.41 -29.73
CA PRO A 61 -20.68 22.60 -29.42
C PRO A 61 -20.79 22.90 -27.93
N ALA A 62 -21.63 23.89 -27.57
CA ALA A 62 -21.98 24.19 -26.20
C ALA A 62 -22.64 22.94 -25.60
N GLY A 63 -21.82 21.99 -25.12
CA GLY A 63 -22.27 20.71 -24.62
C GLY A 63 -23.02 20.90 -23.31
N ILE A 64 -22.92 19.92 -22.42
CA ILE A 64 -23.56 19.97 -21.09
C ILE A 64 -23.22 21.28 -20.31
N PHE A 65 -22.10 21.95 -20.58
CA PHE A 65 -21.76 23.27 -20.01
C PHE A 65 -22.70 24.41 -20.42
N GLY A 66 -23.25 24.37 -21.63
CA GLY A 66 -24.31 25.28 -22.04
C GLY A 66 -25.63 25.01 -21.31
N ALA A 67 -25.85 23.78 -20.85
CA ALA A 67 -27.02 23.42 -20.05
C ALA A 67 -26.87 23.89 -18.59
N TRP A 68 -25.69 23.75 -17.98
CA TRP A 68 -25.41 24.26 -16.64
C TRP A 68 -25.63 25.77 -16.51
N ALA A 69 -25.25 26.54 -17.54
CA ALA A 69 -25.43 28.00 -17.56
C ALA A 69 -26.91 28.45 -17.67
N ARG A 70 -27.82 27.53 -18.00
CA ARG A 70 -29.27 27.82 -18.13
C ARG A 70 -30.05 27.53 -16.85
N LEU A 71 -29.45 26.82 -15.89
CA LEU A 71 -30.08 26.54 -14.60
C LEU A 71 -30.21 27.82 -13.79
N LYS A 72 -31.36 27.98 -13.15
CA LYS A 72 -31.67 29.08 -12.25
C LYS A 72 -31.79 28.58 -10.80
N PRO A 73 -31.45 29.41 -9.81
CA PRO A 73 -31.57 29.02 -8.40
C PRO A 73 -33.00 28.63 -7.98
N GLU A 74 -34.00 29.13 -8.70
CA GLU A 74 -35.42 28.90 -8.44
C GLU A 74 -36.01 27.72 -9.23
N ASP A 75 -35.20 26.98 -9.99
CA ASP A 75 -35.70 25.89 -10.83
C ASP A 75 -36.37 24.78 -9.98
N PRO A 76 -37.60 24.38 -10.33
CA PRO A 76 -38.30 23.30 -9.61
C PRO A 76 -37.53 21.99 -9.81
N GLY A 77 -37.10 21.38 -8.70
CA GLY A 77 -36.31 20.14 -8.70
C GLY A 77 -34.81 20.32 -8.45
N LEU A 78 -34.30 21.55 -8.33
CA LEU A 78 -32.89 21.79 -8.03
C LEU A 78 -32.46 21.14 -6.69
N ASP A 79 -33.29 21.25 -5.65
CA ASP A 79 -32.99 20.67 -4.33
C ASP A 79 -32.96 19.14 -4.37
N GLU A 80 -33.89 18.52 -5.10
CA GLU A 80 -33.92 17.07 -5.29
C GLU A 80 -32.70 16.58 -6.09
N ALA A 81 -32.33 17.30 -7.16
CA ALA A 81 -31.13 17.00 -7.94
C ALA A 81 -29.85 17.09 -7.10
N ILE A 82 -29.77 18.05 -6.17
CA ILE A 82 -28.65 18.17 -5.23
C ILE A 82 -28.56 16.96 -4.31
N GLU A 83 -29.68 16.48 -3.78
CA GLU A 83 -29.69 15.29 -2.94
C GLU A 83 -29.27 14.04 -3.72
N PHE A 84 -29.75 13.86 -4.95
CA PHE A 84 -29.29 12.75 -5.81
C PHE A 84 -27.80 12.84 -6.14
N ALA A 85 -27.29 14.04 -6.45
CA ALA A 85 -25.87 14.22 -6.73
C ALA A 85 -25.01 13.96 -5.48
N ARG A 86 -25.47 14.38 -4.30
CA ARG A 86 -24.82 14.08 -3.02
C ARG A 86 -24.81 12.57 -2.75
N ALA A 87 -25.94 11.88 -2.96
CA ALA A 87 -26.04 10.44 -2.81
C ALA A 87 -25.08 9.70 -3.77
N SER A 88 -25.02 10.15 -5.03
CA SER A 88 -24.08 9.61 -6.02
C SER A 88 -22.61 9.79 -5.59
N LEU A 89 -22.26 10.96 -5.04
CA LEU A 89 -20.92 11.19 -4.49
C LEU A 89 -20.61 10.27 -3.31
N GLN A 90 -21.56 10.09 -2.39
CA GLN A 90 -21.39 9.19 -1.25
C GLN A 90 -21.20 7.75 -1.69
N GLU A 91 -21.98 7.29 -2.68
CA GLU A 91 -21.82 5.96 -3.25
C GLU A 91 -20.44 5.78 -3.91
N ALA A 92 -19.98 6.76 -4.70
CA ALA A 92 -18.63 6.72 -5.29
C ALA A 92 -17.52 6.66 -4.22
N LYS A 93 -17.68 7.39 -3.11
CA LYS A 93 -16.76 7.34 -1.96
C LYS A 93 -16.79 5.96 -1.29
N ALA A 94 -17.98 5.44 -0.99
CA ALA A 94 -18.16 4.14 -0.36
C ALA A 94 -17.57 3.00 -1.20
N GLN A 95 -17.75 3.01 -2.53
CA GLN A 95 -17.15 2.05 -3.43
C GLN A 95 -15.62 2.10 -3.40
N THR A 96 -15.05 3.30 -3.37
CA THR A 96 -13.60 3.49 -3.31
C THR A 96 -13.03 2.95 -1.99
N GLU A 97 -13.67 3.31 -0.87
CA GLU A 97 -13.28 2.83 0.45
C GLU A 97 -13.40 1.31 0.54
N TYR A 98 -14.47 0.72 0.02
CA TYR A 98 -14.66 -0.72 -0.03
C TYR A 98 -13.48 -1.44 -0.73
N GLN A 99 -13.01 -0.92 -1.87
CA GLN A 99 -11.88 -1.49 -2.58
C GLN A 99 -10.56 -1.35 -1.80
N ASP A 100 -10.32 -0.19 -1.18
CA ASP A 100 -9.11 0.04 -0.37
C ASP A 100 -9.09 -0.86 0.87
N GLN A 101 -10.24 -1.04 1.54
CA GLN A 101 -10.39 -1.97 2.66
C GLN A 101 -10.13 -3.42 2.22
N LYS A 102 -10.66 -3.84 1.06
CA LYS A 102 -10.43 -5.17 0.51
C LYS A 102 -8.95 -5.41 0.19
N ALA A 103 -8.29 -4.44 -0.44
CA ALA A 103 -6.86 -4.50 -0.74
C ALA A 103 -6.02 -4.61 0.55
N THR A 104 -6.36 -3.83 1.57
CA THR A 104 -5.71 -3.86 2.89
C THR A 104 -5.84 -5.23 3.55
N ARG A 105 -7.04 -5.83 3.54
CA ARG A 105 -7.25 -7.19 4.07
C ARG A 105 -6.37 -8.22 3.36
N LEU A 106 -6.25 -8.15 2.04
CA LEU A 106 -5.39 -9.05 1.26
C LEU A 106 -3.91 -8.89 1.62
N LEU A 107 -3.43 -7.65 1.81
CA LEU A 107 -2.07 -7.39 2.27
C LEU A 107 -1.81 -7.98 3.66
N THR A 108 -2.72 -7.79 4.61
CA THR A 108 -2.58 -8.34 5.96
C THR A 108 -2.46 -9.86 5.95
N ILE A 109 -3.33 -10.55 5.20
CA ILE A 109 -3.28 -12.01 5.06
C ILE A 109 -1.94 -12.43 4.42
N SER A 110 -1.50 -11.75 3.37
CA SER A 110 -0.23 -12.03 2.69
C SER A 110 0.97 -11.85 3.63
N THR A 111 0.97 -10.83 4.49
CA THR A 111 2.02 -10.60 5.50
C THR A 111 2.08 -11.74 6.50
N PHE A 112 0.95 -12.17 7.07
CA PHE A 112 0.93 -13.29 8.01
C PHE A 112 1.40 -14.60 7.38
N LEU A 113 0.94 -14.90 6.16
CA LEU A 113 1.38 -16.09 5.44
C LEU A 113 2.88 -16.04 5.11
N THR A 114 3.40 -14.85 4.76
CA THR A 114 4.83 -14.67 4.49
C THR A 114 5.66 -14.87 5.76
N ALA A 115 5.21 -14.36 6.90
CA ALA A 115 5.87 -14.57 8.19
C ALA A 115 5.91 -16.07 8.58
N LEU A 116 4.77 -16.76 8.46
CA LEU A 116 4.69 -18.20 8.74
C LEU A 116 5.59 -19.01 7.80
N ALA A 117 5.54 -18.72 6.50
CA ALA A 117 6.39 -19.36 5.50
C ALA A 117 7.88 -19.13 5.79
N GLY A 118 8.25 -17.92 6.23
CA GLY A 118 9.62 -17.58 6.63
C GLY A 118 10.10 -18.37 7.86
N ALA A 119 9.22 -18.61 8.84
CA ALA A 119 9.54 -19.45 9.99
C ALA A 119 9.81 -20.90 9.56
N PHE A 120 8.95 -21.48 8.72
CA PHE A 120 9.16 -22.82 8.16
C PHE A 120 10.45 -22.90 7.33
N TYR A 121 10.71 -21.88 6.52
CA TYR A 121 11.93 -21.79 5.72
C TYR A 121 13.18 -21.73 6.59
N THR A 122 13.15 -21.03 7.72
CA THR A 122 14.28 -20.95 8.65
C THR A 122 14.60 -22.33 9.25
N SER A 123 13.57 -23.09 9.65
CA SER A 123 13.76 -24.48 10.12
C SER A 123 14.34 -25.35 9.00
N PHE A 124 13.72 -25.30 7.82
CA PHE A 124 14.18 -26.03 6.64
C PHE A 124 15.62 -25.74 6.25
N ALA A 125 16.02 -24.46 6.17
CA ALA A 125 17.37 -24.06 5.80
C ALA A 125 18.42 -24.46 6.85
N THR A 126 18.01 -24.63 8.11
CA THR A 126 18.88 -25.12 9.19
C THR A 126 19.12 -26.63 9.05
N GLU A 127 18.10 -27.39 8.69
CA GLU A 127 18.17 -28.85 8.53
C GLU A 127 18.77 -29.28 7.18
N TYR A 128 18.59 -28.46 6.15
CA TYR A 128 19.06 -28.73 4.79
C TYR A 128 19.85 -27.53 4.22
N PRO A 129 21.05 -27.22 4.74
CA PRO A 129 21.82 -26.06 4.31
C PRO A 129 22.20 -26.10 2.83
N LEU A 130 22.11 -24.96 2.12
CA LEU A 130 22.47 -24.89 0.69
C LEU A 130 23.89 -25.39 0.36
N LYS A 131 24.84 -25.28 1.30
CA LYS A 131 26.21 -25.78 1.12
C LYS A 131 26.31 -27.31 1.00
N THR A 132 25.37 -28.05 1.58
CA THR A 132 25.36 -29.51 1.54
C THR A 132 24.65 -30.06 0.30
N LEU A 133 23.97 -29.21 -0.49
CA LEU A 133 23.20 -29.61 -1.66
C LEU A 133 24.05 -30.36 -2.69
N ALA A 134 25.25 -29.85 -2.99
CA ALA A 134 26.13 -30.43 -4.03
C ALA A 134 26.58 -31.87 -3.76
N HIS A 135 26.45 -32.33 -2.51
CA HIS A 135 26.87 -33.66 -2.07
C HIS A 135 25.68 -34.64 -1.96
N GLN A 136 24.46 -34.20 -2.30
CA GLN A 136 23.26 -35.03 -2.23
C GLN A 136 23.10 -35.92 -3.47
N SER A 137 22.30 -36.97 -3.32
CA SER A 137 21.85 -37.77 -4.48
C SER A 137 21.09 -36.88 -5.48
N ALA A 138 21.11 -37.23 -6.78
CA ALA A 138 20.45 -36.43 -7.81
C ALA A 138 18.96 -36.18 -7.53
N ARG A 139 18.26 -37.18 -6.98
CA ARG A 139 16.85 -37.09 -6.59
C ARG A 139 16.65 -36.08 -5.45
N ASP A 140 17.45 -36.19 -4.39
CA ASP A 140 17.32 -35.32 -3.21
C ASP A 140 17.73 -33.88 -3.55
N TRP A 141 18.74 -33.72 -4.40
CA TRP A 141 19.15 -32.42 -4.93
C TRP A 141 18.00 -31.71 -5.64
N TRP A 142 17.31 -32.39 -6.57
CA TRP A 142 16.19 -31.78 -7.30
C TRP A 142 15.05 -31.38 -6.37
N LEU A 143 14.71 -32.25 -5.42
CA LEU A 143 13.64 -32.00 -4.45
C LEU A 143 13.97 -30.79 -3.56
N LEU A 144 15.18 -30.72 -3.00
CA LEU A 144 15.62 -29.59 -2.19
C LEU A 144 15.70 -28.31 -3.02
N ALA A 145 16.26 -28.38 -4.23
CA ALA A 145 16.33 -27.24 -5.15
C ALA A 145 14.94 -26.72 -5.52
N ALA A 146 13.98 -27.61 -5.81
CA ALA A 146 12.58 -27.24 -6.07
C ALA A 146 11.92 -26.60 -4.84
N THR A 147 12.22 -27.09 -3.64
CA THR A 147 11.72 -26.51 -2.37
C THR A 147 12.26 -25.09 -2.17
N TYR A 148 13.57 -24.87 -2.35
CA TYR A 148 14.18 -23.54 -2.31
C TYR A 148 13.61 -22.61 -3.40
N ALA A 149 13.49 -23.10 -4.64
CA ALA A 149 12.99 -22.31 -5.76
C ALA A 149 11.52 -21.91 -5.58
N SER A 150 10.67 -22.82 -5.10
CA SER A 150 9.24 -22.52 -4.85
C SER A 150 9.06 -21.48 -3.73
N PHE A 151 9.85 -21.56 -2.65
CA PHE A 151 9.87 -20.51 -1.62
C PHE A 151 10.34 -19.17 -2.18
N PHE A 152 11.43 -19.16 -2.96
CA PHE A 152 11.94 -17.93 -3.58
C PHE A 152 10.91 -17.30 -4.53
N LEU A 153 10.25 -18.09 -5.37
CA LEU A 153 9.18 -17.63 -6.25
C LEU A 153 7.99 -17.08 -5.45
N PHE A 154 7.62 -17.74 -4.35
CA PHE A 154 6.60 -17.23 -3.44
C PHE A 154 6.96 -15.83 -2.93
N ILE A 155 8.18 -15.62 -2.44
CA ILE A 155 8.66 -14.31 -1.96
C ILE A 155 8.62 -13.29 -3.10
N LEU A 156 9.14 -13.62 -4.28
CA LEU A 156 9.18 -12.71 -5.42
C LEU A 156 7.77 -12.24 -5.85
N PHE A 157 6.82 -13.17 -5.97
CA PHE A 157 5.43 -12.83 -6.32
C PHE A 157 4.71 -12.09 -5.18
N SER A 158 4.95 -12.48 -3.93
CA SER A 158 4.36 -11.83 -2.74
C SER A 158 4.80 -10.37 -2.65
N LEU A 159 6.10 -10.09 -2.73
CA LEU A 159 6.64 -8.73 -2.73
C LEU A 159 6.14 -7.92 -3.94
N SER A 160 6.12 -8.52 -5.13
CA SER A 160 5.64 -7.84 -6.34
C SER A 160 4.16 -7.47 -6.21
N GLY A 161 3.33 -8.40 -5.75
CA GLY A 161 1.90 -8.15 -5.50
C GLY A 161 1.68 -7.08 -4.42
N ALA A 162 2.44 -7.13 -3.34
CA ALA A 162 2.39 -6.12 -2.28
C ALA A 162 2.80 -4.74 -2.77
N LEU A 163 3.87 -4.64 -3.55
CA LEU A 163 4.36 -3.39 -4.14
C LEU A 163 3.32 -2.75 -5.07
N VAL A 164 2.71 -3.55 -5.95
CA VAL A 164 1.65 -3.07 -6.86
C VAL A 164 0.43 -2.62 -6.07
N THR A 165 0.03 -3.39 -5.04
CA THR A 165 -1.10 -3.03 -4.17
C THR A 165 -0.84 -1.71 -3.44
N PHE A 166 0.35 -1.53 -2.87
CA PHE A 166 0.75 -0.30 -2.19
C PHE A 166 0.79 0.89 -3.15
N HIS A 167 1.33 0.69 -4.35
CA HIS A 167 1.34 1.72 -5.38
C HIS A 167 -0.08 2.16 -5.78
N ALA A 168 -1.02 1.20 -5.89
CA ALA A 168 -2.42 1.48 -6.20
C ALA A 168 -3.18 2.15 -5.04
N SER A 169 -2.89 1.78 -3.79
CA SER A 169 -3.56 2.33 -2.60
C SER A 169 -2.97 3.64 -2.10
N ARG A 170 -1.77 4.02 -2.57
CA ARG A 170 -1.10 5.26 -2.15
C ARG A 170 -2.03 6.46 -2.39
N THR A 171 -2.16 7.30 -1.37
CA THR A 171 -2.97 8.52 -1.38
C THR A 171 -2.33 9.58 -2.28
N ARG A 172 -2.46 9.42 -3.58
CA ARG A 172 -2.09 10.43 -4.57
C ARG A 172 -3.33 11.23 -4.89
N PHE A 173 -3.35 12.49 -4.50
CA PHE A 173 -4.22 13.43 -5.17
C PHE A 173 -3.42 14.00 -6.34
N LYS A 174 -3.86 13.68 -7.56
CA LYS A 174 -3.27 14.25 -8.77
C LYS A 174 -3.74 15.69 -8.87
N TYR A 175 -2.78 16.58 -8.73
CA TYR A 175 -2.99 18.02 -8.79
C TYR A 175 -2.06 18.58 -9.88
N PRO A 176 -2.52 19.54 -10.69
CA PRO A 176 -1.64 20.25 -11.61
C PRO A 176 -0.48 20.89 -10.84
N ALA A 177 0.76 20.67 -11.26
CA ALA A 177 1.96 21.17 -10.55
C ALA A 177 2.03 22.71 -10.41
N LYS A 178 1.15 23.44 -11.11
CA LYS A 178 1.06 24.90 -11.08
C LYS A 178 -0.28 25.30 -10.44
N ALA A 179 -0.22 25.82 -9.22
CA ALA A 179 -1.29 26.63 -8.64
C ALA A 179 -0.95 28.09 -8.94
N THR A 180 -1.77 28.77 -9.73
CA THR A 180 -1.54 30.19 -10.07
C THR A 180 -1.92 31.06 -8.88
N VAL A 181 -0.96 31.82 -8.36
CA VAL A 181 -1.08 32.73 -7.20
C VAL A 181 -2.13 33.83 -7.41
N GLU A 182 -2.42 34.19 -8.67
CA GLU A 182 -3.34 35.28 -9.05
C GLU A 182 -4.80 35.13 -8.58
N ARG A 183 -5.19 34.00 -7.96
CA ARG A 183 -6.58 33.71 -7.57
C ARG A 183 -6.84 33.59 -6.08
N GLN A 184 -5.84 33.83 -5.24
CA GLN A 184 -5.97 33.61 -3.79
C GLN A 184 -7.09 34.46 -3.14
N ASN A 185 -7.41 35.63 -3.67
CA ASN A 185 -8.50 36.49 -3.15
C ASN A 185 -9.85 36.28 -3.87
N SER A 186 -9.93 35.36 -4.82
CA SER A 186 -11.16 35.10 -5.58
C SER A 186 -12.00 33.98 -4.96
N LYS A 187 -13.25 33.83 -5.46
CA LYS A 187 -14.14 32.74 -5.04
C LYS A 187 -13.53 31.38 -5.39
N THR A 188 -13.77 30.38 -4.54
CA THR A 188 -13.35 29.00 -4.80
C THR A 188 -14.05 28.44 -6.05
N ARG A 189 -13.34 27.60 -6.81
CA ARG A 189 -13.92 26.87 -7.94
C ARG A 189 -14.70 25.64 -7.51
N SER A 190 -14.41 25.12 -6.31
CA SER A 190 -15.09 23.94 -5.77
C SER A 190 -15.16 23.99 -4.26
N TYR A 191 -16.33 23.64 -3.73
CA TYR A 191 -16.58 23.56 -2.29
C TYR A 191 -16.18 22.23 -1.65
N LEU A 192 -15.77 21.26 -2.47
CA LEU A 192 -15.55 19.88 -2.02
C LEU A 192 -14.11 19.40 -2.31
N PHE A 193 -13.46 19.94 -3.34
CA PHE A 193 -12.06 19.63 -3.60
C PHE A 193 -11.15 20.38 -2.64
N PHE A 194 -10.47 19.64 -1.77
CA PHE A 194 -9.48 20.17 -0.83
C PHE A 194 -8.54 21.20 -1.48
N ARG A 195 -7.97 20.91 -2.65
CA ARG A 195 -7.08 21.85 -3.38
C ARG A 195 -7.76 23.17 -3.73
N GLU A 196 -8.99 23.15 -4.23
CA GLU A 196 -9.66 24.39 -4.61
C GLU A 196 -10.09 25.18 -3.36
N MET A 197 -10.39 24.47 -2.25
CA MET A 197 -10.63 25.09 -0.94
C MET A 197 -9.36 25.74 -0.35
N ILE A 198 -8.23 25.04 -0.34
CA ILE A 198 -6.95 25.59 0.17
C ILE A 198 -6.22 26.50 -0.83
N GLY A 199 -6.69 26.53 -2.08
CA GLY A 199 -6.14 27.37 -3.14
C GLY A 199 -6.56 28.84 -3.03
N VAL A 200 -7.49 29.14 -2.13
CA VAL A 200 -7.98 30.49 -1.81
C VAL A 200 -7.65 30.86 -0.36
N THR A 201 -7.59 32.16 -0.07
CA THR A 201 -7.49 32.68 1.30
C THR A 201 -8.77 32.41 2.09
N PRO A 202 -8.75 32.44 3.43
CA PRO A 202 -9.96 32.37 4.25
C PRO A 202 -11.04 33.39 3.83
N GLU A 203 -10.61 34.60 3.43
CA GLU A 203 -11.49 35.65 2.93
C GLU A 203 -12.09 35.29 1.56
N GLY A 204 -11.27 34.78 0.63
CA GLY A 204 -11.76 34.29 -0.67
C GLY A 204 -12.74 33.11 -0.54
N TRP A 205 -12.50 32.23 0.45
CA TRP A 205 -13.42 31.16 0.81
C TRP A 205 -14.75 31.72 1.33
N ALA A 206 -14.73 32.62 2.31
CA ALA A 206 -15.93 33.26 2.85
C ALA A 206 -16.74 33.99 1.77
N ASN A 207 -16.06 34.72 0.88
CA ASN A 207 -16.65 35.44 -0.27
C ASN A 207 -17.32 34.50 -1.30
N SER A 208 -17.10 33.19 -1.21
CA SER A 208 -17.78 32.22 -2.06
C SER A 208 -19.23 31.95 -1.59
N PHE A 209 -19.50 32.14 -0.30
CA PHE A 209 -20.82 31.92 0.33
C PHE A 209 -21.64 33.20 0.48
N VAL A 210 -20.97 34.34 0.64
CA VAL A 210 -21.60 35.62 0.92
C VAL A 210 -21.22 36.63 -0.16
N THR A 211 -22.20 37.39 -0.63
CA THR A 211 -22.02 38.58 -1.47
C THR A 211 -22.28 39.81 -0.61
N VAL A 212 -21.35 40.76 -0.65
CA VAL A 212 -21.50 42.05 0.02
C VAL A 212 -21.91 43.06 -1.03
N GLU A 213 -23.11 43.62 -0.88
CA GLU A 213 -23.64 44.66 -1.77
C GLU A 213 -23.74 45.99 -0.99
N GLY A 214 -23.33 47.09 -1.63
CA GLY A 214 -23.32 48.45 -1.06
C GLY A 214 -21.92 49.06 -0.93
N GLU A 215 -21.81 50.38 -1.09
CA GLU A 215 -20.59 51.17 -0.82
C GLU A 215 -20.70 51.87 0.55
N GLY A 216 -19.63 51.83 1.35
CA GLY A 216 -19.55 52.54 2.63
C GLY A 216 -20.15 51.80 3.84
N GLU A 217 -20.75 52.52 4.79
CA GLU A 217 -21.30 52.00 6.05
C GLU A 217 -22.59 51.16 5.88
N ALA A 218 -23.18 51.12 4.68
CA ALA A 218 -24.41 50.39 4.37
C ALA A 218 -24.17 49.07 3.62
N GLN A 219 -23.15 48.31 4.02
CA GLN A 219 -22.89 46.98 3.45
C GLN A 219 -23.94 45.99 3.94
N THR A 220 -24.73 45.46 3.01
CA THR A 220 -25.68 44.37 3.30
C THR A 220 -25.09 43.06 2.79
N ALA A 221 -24.89 42.11 3.70
CA ALA A 221 -24.41 40.78 3.37
C ALA A 221 -25.60 39.88 2.97
N THR A 222 -25.57 39.37 1.75
CA THR A 222 -26.55 38.41 1.22
C THR A 222 -25.88 37.08 0.92
N LEU A 223 -26.63 35.98 1.02
CA LEU A 223 -26.12 34.67 0.61
C LEU A 223 -25.98 34.63 -0.91
N ASN A 224 -24.92 33.99 -1.39
CA ASN A 224 -24.69 33.81 -2.82
C ASN A 224 -25.85 33.00 -3.43
N PRO A 225 -26.66 33.58 -4.35
CA PRO A 225 -27.85 32.91 -4.88
C PRO A 225 -27.51 31.68 -5.73
N ASN A 226 -26.31 31.63 -6.30
CA ASN A 226 -25.86 30.52 -7.15
C ASN A 226 -25.25 29.35 -6.37
N LEU A 227 -25.23 29.42 -5.03
CA LEU A 227 -24.57 28.42 -4.20
C LEU A 227 -25.09 27.00 -4.45
N LYS A 228 -26.42 26.85 -4.57
CA LYS A 228 -27.07 25.56 -4.85
C LYS A 228 -26.59 24.93 -6.16
N ILE A 229 -26.54 25.72 -7.23
CA ILE A 229 -26.09 25.27 -8.56
C ILE A 229 -24.62 24.86 -8.53
N GLU A 230 -23.77 25.64 -7.86
CA GLU A 230 -22.35 25.32 -7.73
C GLU A 230 -22.12 24.07 -6.88
N TYR A 231 -22.90 23.84 -5.82
CA TYR A 231 -22.86 22.58 -5.07
C TYR A 231 -23.27 21.39 -5.93
N LEU A 232 -24.35 21.51 -6.69
CA LEU A 232 -24.78 20.47 -7.63
C LEU A 232 -23.66 20.12 -8.62
N LYS A 233 -23.05 21.13 -9.24
CA LYS A 233 -21.92 20.96 -10.17
C LYS A 233 -20.72 20.28 -9.49
N ASN A 234 -20.40 20.68 -8.26
CA ASN A 234 -19.30 20.08 -7.50
C ASN A 234 -19.59 18.62 -7.13
N TYR A 235 -20.80 18.29 -6.68
CA TYR A 235 -21.18 16.91 -6.37
C TYR A 235 -21.08 16.00 -7.60
N VAL A 236 -21.62 16.43 -8.74
CA VAL A 236 -21.59 15.66 -10.00
C VAL A 236 -20.16 15.45 -10.50
N SER A 237 -19.36 16.53 -10.55
CA SER A 237 -17.98 16.45 -11.01
C SER A 237 -17.09 15.63 -10.08
N GLU A 238 -17.26 15.76 -8.76
CA GLU A 238 -16.51 14.97 -7.79
C GLU A 238 -16.87 13.49 -7.84
N ALA A 239 -18.17 13.15 -7.93
CA ALA A 239 -18.60 11.77 -8.07
C ALA A 239 -17.95 11.11 -9.29
N TYR A 240 -17.92 11.82 -10.42
CA TYR A 240 -17.27 11.35 -11.63
C TYR A 240 -15.75 11.21 -11.48
N LEU A 241 -15.07 12.20 -10.89
CA LEU A 241 -13.62 12.17 -10.69
C LEU A 241 -13.18 11.08 -9.72
N ILE A 242 -13.97 10.81 -8.67
CA ILE A 242 -13.74 9.69 -7.75
C ILE A 242 -13.94 8.36 -8.49
N ALA A 243 -15.03 8.19 -9.23
CA ALA A 243 -15.28 6.97 -10.00
C ALA A 243 -14.15 6.69 -11.01
N ALA A 244 -13.69 7.72 -11.70
CA ALA A 244 -12.59 7.63 -12.64
C ALA A 244 -11.27 7.24 -11.96
N LYS A 245 -10.95 7.84 -10.81
CA LYS A 245 -9.79 7.47 -10.00
C LYS A 245 -9.86 6.02 -9.52
N THR A 246 -11.05 5.56 -9.13
CA THR A 246 -11.29 4.20 -8.68
C THR A 246 -11.11 3.19 -9.80
N ALA A 247 -11.54 3.52 -11.03
CA ALA A 247 -11.25 2.69 -12.20
C ALA A 247 -9.75 2.53 -12.45
N ASP A 248 -8.95 3.60 -12.29
CA ASP A 248 -7.49 3.53 -12.42
C ASP A 248 -6.84 2.70 -11.30
N LYS A 249 -7.32 2.84 -10.06
CA LYS A 249 -6.88 1.96 -8.95
C LYS A 249 -7.16 0.48 -9.26
N LEU A 250 -8.38 0.17 -9.70
CA LEU A 250 -8.80 -1.21 -10.01
C LEU A 250 -7.92 -1.85 -11.10
N ARG A 251 -7.45 -1.05 -12.05
CA ARG A 251 -6.51 -1.46 -13.10
C ARG A 251 -5.21 -2.05 -12.57
N TYR A 252 -4.72 -1.54 -11.44
CA TYR A 252 -3.52 -2.06 -10.77
C TYR A 252 -3.83 -3.11 -9.70
N LEU A 253 -4.99 -3.03 -9.07
CA LEU A 253 -5.41 -4.04 -8.09
C LEU A 253 -5.65 -5.41 -8.72
N GLN A 254 -6.17 -5.49 -9.95
CA GLN A 254 -6.36 -6.76 -10.65
C GLN A 254 -5.03 -7.52 -10.90
N PRO A 255 -3.98 -6.92 -11.49
CA PRO A 255 -2.69 -7.59 -11.62
C PRO A 255 -2.04 -7.87 -10.26
N ALA A 256 -2.22 -7.00 -9.26
CA ALA A 256 -1.72 -7.26 -7.91
C ALA A 256 -2.34 -8.53 -7.31
N GLN A 257 -3.67 -8.69 -7.41
CA GLN A 257 -4.38 -9.89 -6.98
C GLN A 257 -3.93 -11.14 -7.74
N SER A 258 -3.65 -11.01 -9.05
CA SER A 258 -3.10 -12.11 -9.84
C SER A 258 -1.71 -12.52 -9.33
N LEU A 259 -0.81 -11.57 -9.08
CA LEU A 259 0.51 -11.84 -8.50
C LEU A 259 0.41 -12.50 -7.13
N LEU A 260 -0.46 -11.99 -6.25
CA LEU A 260 -0.71 -12.60 -4.94
C LEU A 260 -1.32 -14.01 -5.06
N SER A 261 -2.17 -14.25 -6.06
CA SER A 261 -2.69 -15.60 -6.34
C SER A 261 -1.58 -16.56 -6.78
N TYR A 262 -0.66 -16.12 -7.64
CA TYR A 262 0.51 -16.91 -8.00
C TYR A 262 1.43 -17.15 -6.79
N ALA A 263 1.65 -16.15 -5.95
CA ALA A 263 2.37 -16.31 -4.70
C ALA A 263 1.73 -17.42 -3.84
N LEU A 264 0.41 -17.38 -3.65
CA LEU A 264 -0.30 -18.40 -2.86
C LEU A 264 -0.16 -19.81 -3.45
N ARG A 265 -0.18 -19.94 -4.79
CA ARG A 265 0.07 -21.23 -5.46
C ARG A 265 1.49 -21.72 -5.22
N CYS A 266 2.49 -20.86 -5.34
CA CYS A 266 3.89 -21.17 -5.02
C CYS A 266 4.05 -21.58 -3.55
N LEU A 267 3.34 -20.91 -2.63
CA LEU A 267 3.35 -21.24 -1.21
C LEU A 267 2.77 -22.63 -0.95
N LEU A 268 1.65 -22.98 -1.59
CA LEU A 268 1.07 -24.32 -1.45
C LEU A 268 2.03 -25.40 -1.97
N VAL A 269 2.65 -25.19 -3.13
CA VAL A 269 3.66 -26.10 -3.67
C VAL A 269 4.84 -26.21 -2.70
N TYR A 270 5.33 -25.09 -2.17
CA TYR A 270 6.41 -25.06 -1.18
C TYR A 270 6.07 -25.87 0.07
N ILE A 271 4.87 -25.70 0.65
CA ILE A 271 4.46 -26.44 1.86
C ILE A 271 4.38 -27.95 1.59
N LEU A 272 3.86 -28.36 0.42
CA LEU A 272 3.80 -29.77 0.05
C LEU A 272 5.20 -30.38 -0.15
N LEU A 273 6.09 -29.66 -0.84
CA LEU A 273 7.48 -30.08 -1.03
C LEU A 273 8.24 -30.14 0.30
N LEU A 274 8.05 -29.13 1.15
CA LEU A 274 8.63 -29.07 2.49
C LEU A 274 8.20 -30.28 3.32
N ALA A 275 6.89 -30.57 3.38
CA ALA A 275 6.37 -31.72 4.11
C ALA A 275 6.98 -33.02 3.57
N TRP A 276 7.06 -33.16 2.25
CA TRP A 276 7.67 -34.32 1.62
C TRP A 276 9.16 -34.48 1.96
N VAL A 277 9.93 -33.39 1.95
CA VAL A 277 11.34 -33.41 2.36
C VAL A 277 11.44 -33.86 3.82
N MET A 278 10.66 -33.24 4.71
CA MET A 278 10.71 -33.50 6.15
C MET A 278 10.32 -34.94 6.52
N THR A 279 9.43 -35.59 5.74
CA THR A 279 9.02 -36.97 6.00
C THR A 279 9.93 -38.03 5.38
N HIS A 280 10.59 -37.72 4.26
CA HIS A 280 11.32 -38.72 3.47
C HIS A 280 12.83 -38.56 3.47
N LEU A 281 13.38 -37.39 3.78
CA LEU A 281 14.82 -37.14 3.76
C LEU A 281 15.36 -37.02 5.19
N VAL A 282 16.48 -37.67 5.45
CA VAL A 282 17.20 -37.52 6.72
C VAL A 282 17.84 -36.13 6.77
N SER A 283 17.77 -35.48 7.93
CA SER A 283 18.38 -34.17 8.14
C SER A 283 19.88 -34.19 7.77
N THR A 284 20.32 -33.18 7.02
CA THR A 284 21.72 -33.04 6.57
C THR A 284 22.51 -32.08 7.44
N LYS A 285 21.93 -31.65 8.56
CA LYS A 285 22.56 -30.74 9.51
C LYS A 285 23.93 -31.31 9.89
N PRO A 286 25.03 -30.57 9.70
CA PRO A 286 26.34 -31.04 10.10
C PRO A 286 26.31 -31.30 11.61
N THR A 287 26.50 -32.57 11.98
CA THR A 287 26.70 -32.95 13.38
C THR A 287 27.86 -32.12 13.89
N THR A 288 27.58 -31.13 14.74
CA THR A 288 28.59 -30.51 15.58
C THR A 288 29.19 -31.64 16.40
N GLN A 289 30.36 -32.14 15.97
CA GLN A 289 31.15 -33.01 16.82
C GLN A 289 31.31 -32.26 18.15
N PRO A 290 31.01 -32.88 19.30
CA PRO A 290 31.26 -32.24 20.57
C PRO A 290 32.72 -31.83 20.54
N THR A 291 32.98 -30.53 20.67
CA THR A 291 34.33 -30.04 20.90
C THR A 291 34.77 -30.79 22.14
N GLU A 292 35.59 -31.82 21.97
CA GLU A 292 36.24 -32.49 23.08
C GLU A 292 37.07 -31.37 23.71
N VAL A 293 36.53 -30.78 24.78
CA VAL A 293 37.30 -29.88 25.63
C VAL A 293 38.34 -30.82 26.21
N LYS A 294 39.47 -30.94 25.51
CA LYS A 294 40.68 -31.52 26.06
C LYS A 294 40.98 -30.62 27.24
N VAL A 295 40.48 -31.01 28.41
CA VAL A 295 40.86 -30.40 29.68
C VAL A 295 42.37 -30.55 29.69
N VAL A 296 43.06 -29.47 29.38
CA VAL A 296 44.49 -29.38 29.56
C VAL A 296 44.65 -29.54 31.06
N THR A 297 44.92 -30.78 31.49
CA THR A 297 45.36 -31.06 32.84
C THR A 297 46.62 -30.24 33.00
N LEU A 298 46.51 -29.12 33.74
CA LEU A 298 47.67 -28.33 34.11
C LEU A 298 48.73 -29.28 34.67
N PRO A 299 50.01 -29.14 34.29
CA PRO A 299 51.06 -29.98 34.84
C PRO A 299 50.99 -29.93 36.35
N GLN A 300 50.96 -31.12 36.96
CA GLN A 300 50.98 -31.31 38.41
C GLN A 300 52.02 -30.36 39.03
N PRO A 301 51.68 -29.61 40.09
CA PRO A 301 52.65 -28.75 40.74
C PRO A 301 53.86 -29.60 41.14
N VAL A 302 55.04 -29.20 40.65
CA VAL A 302 56.31 -29.77 41.04
C VAL A 302 56.34 -29.77 42.57
N GLN A 303 56.43 -30.95 43.19
CA GLN A 303 56.69 -31.04 44.61
C GLN A 303 58.08 -30.46 44.87
N VAL A 304 58.12 -29.20 45.30
CA VAL A 304 59.32 -28.62 45.90
C VAL A 304 59.52 -29.34 47.22
N GLN A 305 60.54 -30.18 47.32
CA GLN A 305 61.04 -30.69 48.59
C GLN A 305 61.54 -29.50 49.42
N THR A 306 60.71 -28.98 50.30
CA THR A 306 61.15 -28.06 51.35
C THR A 306 61.86 -28.84 52.43
N MET A 307 63.17 -28.58 52.63
CA MET A 307 63.90 -29.05 53.81
C MET A 307 63.20 -28.60 55.10
N PRO A 308 63.16 -29.45 56.14
CA PRO A 308 62.42 -29.16 57.37
C PRO A 308 63.09 -28.04 58.17
N THR A 309 62.37 -26.94 58.34
CA THR A 309 62.70 -25.87 59.30
C THR A 309 62.19 -26.31 60.69
N PRO A 310 62.98 -26.15 61.77
CA PRO A 310 62.62 -26.60 63.11
C PRO A 310 61.42 -25.83 63.69
N PRO A 311 60.66 -26.46 64.60
CA PRO A 311 59.34 -25.99 65.01
C PRO A 311 59.42 -24.80 65.98
N PRO A 312 58.64 -23.74 65.78
CA PRO A 312 58.33 -22.78 66.83
C PRO A 312 57.17 -23.27 67.73
N PRO A 313 57.14 -22.81 68.99
CA PRO A 313 56.39 -23.41 70.08
C PRO A 313 54.88 -23.14 70.05
N THR A 314 54.17 -24.10 70.63
CA THR A 314 52.73 -24.13 70.90
C THR A 314 52.24 -22.87 71.61
N THR A 315 51.24 -22.20 71.06
CA THR A 315 50.32 -21.37 71.85
C THR A 315 48.90 -21.63 71.38
N SER A 316 48.13 -22.12 72.33
CA SER A 316 46.72 -22.48 72.26
C SER A 316 45.84 -21.23 72.15
N THR A 317 44.57 -21.48 71.81
CA THR A 317 43.38 -20.68 72.16
C THR A 317 43.01 -19.57 71.16
N VAL A 318 41.90 -19.72 70.45
CA VAL A 318 40.55 -19.22 70.83
C VAL A 318 39.60 -19.44 69.63
N SER A 319 38.47 -20.06 69.94
CA SER A 319 37.25 -20.18 69.15
C SER A 319 36.71 -18.83 68.67
N ASN A 320 36.13 -18.75 67.46
CA ASN A 320 34.80 -18.16 67.27
C ASN A 320 34.29 -18.22 65.83
N GLU A 321 32.95 -18.38 65.75
CA GLU A 321 31.99 -17.84 64.77
C GLU A 321 32.05 -18.38 63.33
N GLU A 322 31.02 -19.06 62.82
CA GLU A 322 29.61 -18.65 62.66
C GLU A 322 29.44 -17.41 61.75
N GLN A 323 28.98 -17.65 60.52
CA GLN A 323 28.05 -16.84 59.70
C GLN A 323 28.29 -17.22 58.22
N LYS A 324 27.37 -17.86 57.49
CA LYS A 324 25.97 -17.53 57.12
C LYS A 324 25.87 -16.29 56.20
N VAL A 325 24.96 -16.43 55.22
CA VAL A 325 24.34 -15.40 54.35
C VAL A 325 25.29 -14.96 53.20
N THR A 326 24.92 -14.73 51.93
CA THR A 326 23.69 -14.30 51.23
C THR A 326 23.97 -14.52 49.72
N VAL A 327 23.20 -15.29 48.94
CA VAL A 327 22.06 -14.89 48.08
C VAL A 327 22.29 -13.68 47.13
N ARG A 328 22.10 -13.96 45.83
CA ARG A 328 21.66 -13.11 44.68
C ARG A 328 22.69 -12.20 43.98
N PRO A 329 22.39 -11.70 42.76
CA PRO A 329 21.13 -11.71 41.97
C PRO A 329 20.91 -12.90 41.06
#